data_AF-A0A2E8CQ80-F1
#
_entry.id   AF-A0A2E8CQ80-F1
#
_cell.length_a   1.000
_cell.length_b   1.000
_cell.length_c   1.000
_cell.angle_alpha   90.00
_cell.angle_beta   90.00
_cell.angle_gamma   90.00
#
_symmetry.space_group_name_H-M   'P 1'
#
loop_
_entity.id
_entity.type
_entity.pdbx_description
1 polymer ?
#
loop_
_entity_poly.entity_id
_entity_poly.type
_entity_poly.pdbx_seq_one_letter_code
_entity_poly.pdbx_strand_id
1 'polypeptide(L)'
;MRVYLRFLVVLLAPVLLTQCETMDIVADAGTIIVEGTQFYPDEIGVTYIVPEGAQIIGAGGSNCHFVVKKGGSLVAHSGGSNTYKIEAGGHFRGFVHPAEDCTVTYEAGAFLEQEQSGPGTRFIGM
;
A
#
# COMPACT_ATOMS: atom_id res chain seq x y z
N MET A 1 43.86 48.02 -2.88
CA MET A 1 42.44 47.80 -2.57
C MET A 1 41.72 47.38 -3.84
N ARG A 2 41.35 46.10 -4.01
CA ARG A 2 40.31 45.54 -4.91
C ARG A 2 40.51 44.11 -5.44
N VAL A 3 41.61 43.41 -5.13
CA VAL A 3 41.86 42.07 -5.73
C VAL A 3 41.71 40.89 -4.76
N TYR A 4 41.70 41.11 -3.44
CA TYR A 4 41.63 40.02 -2.45
C TYR A 4 40.23 39.57 -2.05
N LEU A 5 39.16 40.24 -2.52
CA LEU A 5 37.79 39.98 -2.07
C LEU A 5 37.04 38.92 -2.89
N ARG A 6 37.66 38.30 -3.91
CA ARG A 6 36.99 37.31 -4.78
C ARG A 6 37.39 35.86 -4.53
N PHE A 7 38.46 35.60 -3.77
CA PHE A 7 38.91 34.23 -3.50
C PHE A 7 38.33 33.61 -2.22
N LEU A 8 37.71 34.41 -1.34
CA LEU A 8 37.15 33.89 -0.09
C LEU A 8 35.77 33.20 -0.24
N VAL A 9 35.08 33.40 -1.37
CA VAL A 9 33.71 32.91 -1.58
C VAL A 9 33.67 31.48 -2.15
N VAL A 10 34.76 30.99 -2.75
CA VAL A 10 34.76 29.68 -3.46
C VAL A 10 35.10 28.50 -2.53
N LEU A 11 35.67 28.75 -1.35
CA LEU A 11 36.18 27.70 -0.45
C LEU A 11 35.16 27.19 0.59
N LEU A 12 33.96 27.76 0.67
CA LEU A 12 32.91 27.34 1.62
C LEU A 12 31.83 26.42 1.01
N ALA A 13 31.84 26.21 -0.30
CA ALA A 13 30.84 25.39 -0.98
C ALA A 13 30.88 23.87 -0.70
N PRO A 14 32.03 23.21 -0.44
CA PRO A 14 32.03 21.74 -0.34
C PRO A 14 31.59 21.22 1.04
N VAL A 15 31.43 22.09 2.06
CA VAL A 15 31.06 21.66 3.43
C VAL A 15 29.54 21.54 3.61
N LEU A 16 28.74 22.06 2.68
CA LEU A 16 27.28 21.96 2.71
C LEU A 16 26.73 20.68 2.06
N LEU A 17 27.58 19.81 1.51
CA LEU A 17 27.16 18.58 0.80
C LEU A 17 27.39 17.28 1.59
N THR A 18 27.86 17.35 2.84
CA THR A 18 28.09 16.15 3.67
C THR A 18 26.93 15.77 4.59
N GLN A 19 25.80 16.48 4.52
CA GLN A 19 24.54 15.96 5.06
C GLN A 19 23.85 15.08 4.01
N CYS A 20 24.57 14.08 3.53
CA CYS A 20 23.91 12.89 3.00
C CYS A 20 23.46 12.14 4.25
N GLU A 21 22.24 12.46 4.70
CA GLU A 21 21.57 11.73 5.76
C GLU A 21 21.64 10.25 5.42
N THR A 22 22.10 9.47 6.39
CA THR A 22 21.95 8.02 6.40
C THR A 22 20.49 7.71 6.12
N MET A 23 20.18 7.25 4.90
CA MET A 23 18.92 6.58 4.64
C MET A 23 18.97 5.24 5.37
N ASP A 24 18.52 5.25 6.63
CA ASP A 24 17.98 4.07 7.26
C ASP A 24 16.76 3.66 6.41
N ILE A 25 16.97 2.83 5.39
CA ILE A 25 15.88 2.20 4.64
C ILE A 25 15.33 1.07 5.52
N VAL A 26 14.63 1.47 6.58
CA VAL A 26 13.49 0.70 7.06
C VAL A 26 12.31 1.40 6.41
N ALA A 27 11.96 0.95 5.20
CA ALA A 27 10.79 1.45 4.49
C ALA A 27 9.56 1.06 5.30
N ASP A 28 9.13 1.93 6.22
CA ASP A 28 7.78 1.91 6.74
C ASP A 28 6.90 2.28 5.56
N ALA A 29 6.43 1.25 4.86
CA ALA A 29 5.58 1.43 3.70
C ALA A 29 4.29 2.09 4.21
N GLY A 30 4.08 3.34 3.80
CA GLY A 30 3.12 4.23 4.42
C GLY A 30 1.67 3.76 4.33
N THR A 31 0.78 4.55 4.93
CA THR A 31 -0.66 4.34 4.81
C THR A 31 -1.24 5.27 3.75
N ILE A 32 -2.03 4.70 2.84
CA ILE A 32 -2.79 5.41 1.81
C ILE A 32 -4.28 5.29 2.12
N ILE A 33 -4.97 6.43 2.18
CA ILE A 33 -6.44 6.46 2.20
C ILE A 33 -6.91 6.60 0.77
N VAL A 34 -7.70 5.65 0.28
CA VAL A 34 -8.18 5.63 -1.10
C VAL A 34 -9.27 6.67 -1.29
N GLU A 35 -9.09 7.53 -2.29
CA GLU A 35 -10.09 8.51 -2.71
C GLU A 35 -10.73 8.05 -4.04
N GLY A 36 -12.04 7.81 -4.03
CA GLY A 36 -12.75 7.35 -5.22
C GLY A 36 -12.29 5.97 -5.68
N THR A 37 -11.88 5.82 -6.95
CA THR A 37 -11.44 4.54 -7.50
C THR A 37 -9.94 4.54 -7.76
N GLN A 38 -9.22 3.59 -7.14
CA GLN A 38 -7.82 3.32 -7.44
C GLN A 38 -7.69 2.04 -8.27
N PHE A 39 -6.95 2.14 -9.37
CA PHE A 39 -6.71 1.02 -10.28
C PHE A 39 -5.29 0.51 -10.12
N TYR A 40 -5.15 -0.82 -10.05
CA TYR A 40 -3.88 -1.55 -10.09
C TYR A 40 -2.77 -1.03 -9.16
N PRO A 41 -3.04 -0.80 -7.85
CA PRO A 41 -1.95 -0.52 -6.92
C PRO A 41 -1.00 -1.73 -6.84
N ASP A 42 0.29 -1.47 -7.01
CA ASP A 42 1.38 -2.46 -7.15
C ASP A 42 2.55 -2.22 -6.18
N GLU A 43 2.34 -1.39 -5.17
CA GLU A 43 3.35 -1.06 -4.17
C GLU A 43 3.66 -2.25 -3.24
N ILE A 44 4.75 -2.13 -2.47
CA ILE A 44 5.21 -3.15 -1.53
C ILE A 44 5.05 -2.65 -0.09
N GLY A 45 4.42 -3.45 0.76
CA GLY A 45 4.30 -3.19 2.20
C GLY A 45 3.24 -2.15 2.58
N VAL A 46 2.60 -1.49 1.60
CA VAL A 46 1.71 -0.35 1.84
C VAL A 46 0.42 -0.79 2.51
N THR A 47 -0.08 0.04 3.42
CA THR A 47 -1.42 -0.13 3.98
C THR A 47 -2.42 0.73 3.23
N TYR A 48 -3.45 0.13 2.64
CA TYR A 48 -4.57 0.83 2.01
C TYR A 48 -5.79 0.81 2.90
N ILE A 49 -6.35 1.99 3.16
CA ILE A 49 -7.66 2.13 3.78
C ILE A 49 -8.66 2.48 2.68
N VAL A 50 -9.66 1.62 2.48
CA VAL A 50 -10.72 1.81 1.50
C VAL A 50 -12.00 2.25 2.23
N PRO A 51 -12.27 3.58 2.32
CA PRO A 51 -13.43 4.11 3.01
C PRO A 51 -14.74 3.91 2.21
N GLU A 52 -15.85 4.39 2.77
CA GLU A 52 -17.14 4.41 2.10
C GLU A 52 -17.07 5.14 0.75
N GLY A 53 -17.67 4.54 -0.28
CA GLY A 53 -17.70 5.12 -1.63
C GLY A 53 -16.37 5.04 -2.38
N ALA A 54 -15.31 4.56 -1.74
CA ALA A 54 -14.03 4.29 -2.38
C ALA A 54 -13.93 2.82 -2.80
N GLN A 55 -13.08 2.55 -3.80
CA GLN A 55 -12.80 1.20 -4.22
C GLN A 55 -11.40 1.03 -4.80
N ILE A 56 -10.87 -0.18 -4.65
CA ILE A 56 -9.67 -0.64 -5.36
C ILE A 56 -10.07 -1.69 -6.39
N ILE A 57 -9.56 -1.55 -7.61
CA ILE A 57 -9.73 -2.54 -8.68
C ILE A 57 -8.36 -3.03 -9.14
N GLY A 58 -8.10 -4.32 -8.96
CA GLY A 58 -6.90 -4.98 -9.47
C GLY A 58 -5.68 -4.87 -8.56
N ALA A 59 -5.86 -4.94 -7.23
CA ALA A 59 -4.74 -4.82 -6.27
C ALA A 59 -3.65 -5.90 -6.51
N GLY A 60 -2.49 -5.50 -7.01
CA GLY A 60 -1.40 -6.38 -7.44
C GLY A 60 -0.12 -6.29 -6.60
N GLY A 61 -0.08 -5.40 -5.61
CA GLY A 61 1.07 -5.23 -4.71
C GLY A 61 1.43 -6.48 -3.91
N SER A 62 2.53 -6.42 -3.16
CA SER A 62 3.02 -7.54 -2.34
C SER A 62 3.25 -7.13 -0.89
N ASN A 63 2.94 -8.02 0.05
CA ASN A 63 2.99 -7.74 1.50
C ASN A 63 2.15 -6.51 1.91
N CYS A 64 1.12 -6.16 1.15
CA CYS A 64 0.26 -5.03 1.44
C CYS A 64 -0.84 -5.40 2.44
N HIS A 65 -1.32 -4.38 3.14
CA HIS A 65 -2.42 -4.50 4.10
C HIS A 65 -3.62 -3.70 3.60
N PHE A 66 -4.69 -4.36 3.18
CA PHE A 66 -5.91 -3.72 2.71
C PHE A 66 -6.95 -3.76 3.81
N VAL A 67 -7.47 -2.59 4.21
CA VAL A 67 -8.58 -2.47 5.16
C VAL A 67 -9.79 -1.90 4.44
N VAL A 68 -10.77 -2.76 4.18
CA VAL A 68 -12.02 -2.40 3.50
C VAL A 68 -13.05 -2.05 4.56
N LYS A 69 -13.38 -0.75 4.65
CA LYS A 69 -14.37 -0.23 5.58
C LYS A 69 -15.78 -0.45 5.05
N LYS A 70 -16.77 -0.21 5.90
CA LYS A 70 -18.18 -0.20 5.52
C LYS A 70 -18.41 0.67 4.27
N GLY A 71 -19.05 0.11 3.26
CA GLY A 71 -19.34 0.80 1.99
C GLY A 71 -18.13 0.96 1.05
N GLY A 72 -16.94 0.49 1.44
CA GLY A 72 -15.78 0.37 0.56
C GLY A 72 -15.78 -0.96 -0.19
N SER A 73 -15.06 -1.02 -1.32
CA SER A 73 -15.00 -2.22 -2.17
C SER A 73 -13.59 -2.54 -2.65
N LEU A 74 -13.24 -3.82 -2.75
CA LEU A 74 -11.94 -4.25 -3.25
C LEU A 74 -12.05 -5.46 -4.18
N VAL A 75 -11.40 -5.36 -5.33
CA VAL A 75 -11.11 -6.45 -6.25
C VAL A 75 -9.59 -6.68 -6.25
N ALA A 76 -9.14 -7.85 -5.80
CA ALA A 76 -7.72 -8.18 -5.72
C ALA A 76 -7.21 -8.80 -7.04
N HIS A 77 -5.93 -8.61 -7.34
CA HIS A 77 -5.23 -9.29 -8.43
C HIS A 77 -4.13 -10.21 -7.87
N SER A 78 -3.20 -10.68 -8.71
CA SER A 78 -2.20 -11.72 -8.44
C SER A 78 -1.05 -11.29 -7.52
N GLY A 79 -1.31 -10.38 -6.58
CA GLY A 79 -0.34 -10.02 -5.55
C GLY A 79 -0.08 -11.18 -4.58
N GLY A 80 1.10 -11.19 -3.96
CA GLY A 80 1.52 -12.25 -3.03
C GLY A 80 1.59 -11.78 -1.59
N SER A 81 1.26 -12.68 -0.65
CA SER A 81 1.40 -12.44 0.80
C SER A 81 0.63 -11.21 1.32
N ASN A 82 -0.41 -10.79 0.61
CA ASN A 82 -1.24 -9.66 1.03
C ASN A 82 -2.22 -10.07 2.13
N THR A 83 -2.59 -9.10 2.96
CA THR A 83 -3.67 -9.27 3.93
C THR A 83 -4.82 -8.33 3.61
N TYR A 84 -6.03 -8.84 3.74
CA TYR A 84 -7.28 -8.14 3.46
C TYR A 84 -8.15 -8.24 4.70
N LYS A 85 -8.35 -7.13 5.40
CA LYS A 85 -9.32 -7.00 6.49
C LYS A 85 -10.60 -6.40 5.94
N ILE A 86 -11.69 -7.15 5.98
CA ILE A 86 -13.01 -6.72 5.50
C ILE A 86 -13.90 -6.48 6.71
N GLU A 87 -14.17 -5.22 7.01
CA GLU A 87 -15.03 -4.84 8.13
C GLU A 87 -16.51 -5.06 7.79
N ALA A 88 -17.37 -5.04 8.81
CA ALA A 88 -18.80 -5.21 8.62
C ALA A 88 -19.37 -4.18 7.60
N GLY A 89 -20.03 -4.69 6.56
CA GLY A 89 -20.55 -3.91 5.44
C GLY A 89 -19.51 -3.46 4.41
N GLY A 90 -18.25 -3.86 4.53
CA GLY A 90 -17.24 -3.76 3.48
C GLY A 90 -17.39 -4.88 2.46
N HIS A 91 -16.88 -4.67 1.24
CA HIS A 91 -17.07 -5.59 0.13
C HIS A 91 -15.75 -6.09 -0.45
N PHE A 92 -15.50 -7.39 -0.33
CA PHE A 92 -14.41 -8.07 -1.04
C PHE A 92 -14.97 -8.88 -2.20
N ARG A 93 -14.61 -8.45 -3.40
CA ARG A 93 -15.14 -9.01 -4.65
C ARG A 93 -14.36 -10.22 -5.16
N GLY A 94 -13.31 -10.63 -4.45
CA GLY A 94 -12.49 -11.78 -4.81
C GLY A 94 -11.21 -11.42 -5.56
N PHE A 95 -10.56 -12.45 -6.09
CA PHE A 95 -9.33 -12.34 -6.84
C PHE A 95 -9.61 -12.51 -8.34
N VAL A 96 -9.10 -11.61 -9.17
CA VAL A 96 -9.25 -11.71 -10.64
C VAL A 96 -8.34 -12.82 -11.21
N HIS A 97 -7.26 -13.16 -10.50
CA HIS A 97 -6.31 -14.22 -10.83
C HIS A 97 -5.91 -14.95 -9.53
N PRO A 98 -5.40 -16.18 -9.58
CA PRO A 98 -5.04 -16.92 -8.37
C PRO A 98 -4.02 -16.13 -7.53
N ALA A 99 -4.35 -15.89 -6.26
CA ALA A 99 -3.47 -15.22 -5.32
C ALA A 99 -2.72 -16.23 -4.44
N GLU A 100 -1.48 -15.90 -4.09
CA GLU A 100 -0.59 -16.79 -3.33
C GLU A 100 -0.35 -16.25 -1.91
N ASP A 101 -0.50 -17.13 -0.92
CA ASP A 101 -0.23 -16.84 0.50
C ASP A 101 -1.00 -15.64 1.08
N CYS A 102 -2.15 -15.30 0.48
CA CYS A 102 -2.96 -14.18 0.94
C CYS A 102 -3.86 -14.55 2.13
N THR A 103 -4.13 -13.59 3.01
CA THR A 103 -5.07 -13.79 4.12
C THR A 103 -6.23 -12.81 4.02
N VAL A 104 -7.45 -13.31 3.89
CA VAL A 104 -8.68 -12.50 3.96
C VAL A 104 -9.34 -12.73 5.32
N THR A 105 -9.30 -11.74 6.20
CA THR A 105 -10.06 -11.72 7.45
C THR A 105 -11.33 -10.90 7.28
N TYR A 106 -12.45 -11.39 7.79
CA TYR A 106 -13.74 -10.71 7.59
C TYR A 106 -14.62 -10.77 8.84
N GLU A 107 -15.24 -9.64 9.15
CA GLU A 107 -16.19 -9.50 10.26
C GLU A 107 -17.58 -9.98 9.84
N ALA A 108 -18.40 -10.38 10.84
CA ALA A 108 -19.82 -10.65 10.61
C ALA A 108 -20.52 -9.47 9.92
N GLY A 109 -21.15 -9.73 8.76
CA GLY A 109 -21.80 -8.72 7.93
C GLY A 109 -20.94 -8.12 6.82
N ALA A 110 -19.69 -8.59 6.64
CA ALA A 110 -18.92 -8.33 5.42
C ALA A 110 -19.52 -9.07 4.21
N PHE A 111 -19.33 -8.51 3.01
CA PHE A 111 -19.72 -9.13 1.74
C PHE A 111 -18.51 -9.75 1.05
N LEU A 112 -18.58 -11.04 0.74
CA LEU A 112 -17.53 -11.78 0.03
C LEU A 112 -18.13 -12.46 -1.21
N GLU A 113 -17.66 -12.12 -2.42
CA GLU A 113 -18.16 -12.72 -3.69
C GLU A 113 -17.36 -13.96 -4.13
N GLN A 114 -16.02 -13.93 -3.95
CA GLN A 114 -15.03 -14.95 -4.32
C GLN A 114 -15.02 -15.44 -5.79
N GLU A 115 -13.98 -15.10 -6.55
CA GLU A 115 -13.46 -15.94 -7.63
C GLU A 115 -11.95 -16.17 -7.45
N GLN A 116 -11.52 -17.40 -7.78
CA GLN A 116 -10.17 -18.01 -7.72
C GLN A 116 -9.31 -17.78 -6.45
N SER A 117 -9.25 -18.81 -5.59
CA SER A 117 -8.18 -18.93 -4.57
C SER A 117 -6.94 -19.59 -5.16
N GLY A 118 -5.76 -19.01 -4.94
CA GLY A 118 -4.49 -19.70 -5.22
C GLY A 118 -3.91 -20.40 -3.99
N PRO A 119 -2.77 -21.10 -4.14
CA PRO A 119 -2.10 -21.81 -3.05
C PRO A 119 -1.82 -20.93 -1.84
N GLY A 120 -1.97 -21.48 -0.63
CA GLY A 120 -1.68 -20.77 0.62
C GLY A 120 -2.67 -19.68 1.01
N THR A 121 -3.60 -19.30 0.11
CA THR A 121 -4.62 -18.29 0.41
C THR A 121 -5.69 -18.83 1.36
N ARG A 122 -6.03 -18.04 2.38
CA ARG A 122 -6.97 -18.42 3.43
C ARG A 122 -8.00 -17.33 3.73
N PHE A 123 -9.19 -17.77 4.13
CA PHE A 123 -10.32 -16.95 4.51
C PHE A 123 -10.69 -17.25 5.97
N ILE A 124 -10.70 -16.22 6.82
CA ILE A 124 -10.86 -16.36 8.28
C ILE A 124 -11.98 -15.42 8.75
N GLY A 125 -13.10 -15.98 9.21
CA GLY A 125 -14.17 -15.22 9.85
C GLY A 125 -13.79 -14.83 11.29
N MET A 126 -14.13 -13.61 11.69
CA MET A 126 -13.90 -13.04 13.03
C MET A 126 -15.21 -12.71 13.75
#